data_AF-A0AAW0GR92-F1
#
_entry.id   AF-A0AAW0GR92-F1
#
_cell.length_a   1.000
_cell.length_b   1.000
_cell.length_c   1.000
_cell.angle_alpha   90.00
_cell.angle_beta   90.00
_cell.angle_gamma   90.00
#
_symmetry.space_group_name_H-M   'P 1'
#
loop_
_entity.id
_entity.type
_entity.pdbx_description
1 polymer ?
#
loop_
_entity_poly.entity_id
_entity_poly.type
_entity_poly.pdbx_seq_one_letter_code
_entity_poly.pdbx_strand_id
1 'polypeptide(L)'
;MKYLVRLPNLKNPRLQIKPDEDHPYVHIYKWRLQQEHNMKAKNGGRGMTDEQVEAFIDRYIPGYVFFGDGVTQGELGEDGSRRPPPWIGKGLCIQIDENRDVVDVSKF
;
A
#
# COMPACT_ATOMS: atom_id res chain seq x y z
N MET A 1 -7.05 4.44 -4.07
CA MET A 1 -7.52 3.10 -4.50
C MET A 1 -6.57 2.03 -3.98
N LYS A 2 -6.88 1.39 -2.85
CA LYS A 2 -6.38 0.04 -2.53
C LYS A 2 -7.61 -0.81 -2.26
N TYR A 3 -7.81 -1.86 -3.06
CA TYR A 3 -8.75 -2.91 -2.72
C TYR A 3 -8.11 -3.72 -1.59
N LEU A 4 -8.54 -3.50 -0.36
CA LEU A 4 -8.26 -4.43 0.73
C LEU A 4 -9.60 -4.92 1.29
N VAL A 5 -10.18 -5.91 0.61
CA VAL A 5 -11.26 -6.71 1.18
C VAL A 5 -10.58 -7.71 2.12
N ARG A 6 -10.84 -7.60 3.42
CA ARG A 6 -10.45 -8.59 4.41
C ARG A 6 -11.25 -9.87 4.14
N LEU A 7 -10.63 -10.84 3.47
CA LEU A 7 -11.14 -12.21 3.37
C LEU A 7 -10.30 -13.07 4.32
N PRO A 8 -10.71 -13.25 5.59
CA PRO A 8 -10.02 -14.15 6.49
C PRO A 8 -10.22 -15.58 5.95
N ASN A 9 -9.13 -16.31 5.72
CA ASN A 9 -9.04 -17.74 5.34
C ASN A 9 -8.62 -18.13 3.92
N LEU A 10 -8.17 -17.20 3.05
CA LEU A 10 -7.60 -17.63 1.76
C LEU A 10 -6.13 -18.05 1.90
N LYS A 11 -5.86 -19.35 1.77
CA LYS A 11 -4.51 -19.95 1.57
C LYS A 11 -3.90 -19.62 0.19
N ASN A 12 -4.42 -18.60 -0.48
CA ASN A 12 -4.09 -18.27 -1.86
C ASN A 12 -2.76 -17.51 -1.92
N PRO A 13 -2.06 -17.56 -3.07
CA PRO A 13 -0.89 -16.75 -3.31
C PRO A 13 -1.17 -15.27 -3.06
N ARG A 14 -0.19 -14.54 -2.52
CA ARG A 14 -0.33 -13.11 -2.23
C ARG A 14 0.55 -12.27 -3.15
N LEU A 15 -0.03 -11.25 -3.77
CA LEU A 15 0.70 -10.23 -4.51
C LEU A 15 0.74 -8.93 -3.68
N GLN A 16 1.93 -8.37 -3.49
CA GLN A 16 2.15 -7.06 -2.89
C GLN A 16 2.83 -6.16 -3.90
N ILE A 17 2.29 -4.95 -4.09
CA ILE A 17 2.97 -3.86 -4.78
C ILE A 17 3.33 -2.82 -3.71
N LYS A 18 4.61 -2.52 -3.56
CA LYS A 18 5.09 -1.52 -2.59
C LYS A 18 6.02 -0.52 -3.30
N PRO A 19 6.06 0.73 -2.84
CA PRO A 19 7.11 1.67 -3.26
C PRO A 19 8.50 1.15 -2.84
N ASP A 20 9.54 1.69 -3.49
CA ASP A 20 10.94 1.49 -3.06
C ASP A 20 11.17 1.93 -1.60
N GLU A 21 12.24 1.40 -1.01
CA GLU A 21 12.52 1.55 0.43
C GLU A 21 13.11 2.92 0.79
N ASP A 22 13.64 3.66 -0.19
CA ASP A 22 14.24 4.97 0.07
C ASP A 22 13.16 5.99 0.47
N HIS A 23 11.95 5.89 -0.11
CA HIS A 23 10.87 6.85 0.13
C HIS A 23 9.47 6.20 0.15
N PRO A 24 9.18 5.29 1.09
CA PRO A 24 8.03 4.38 1.00
C PRO A 24 6.65 5.04 1.09
N TYR A 25 6.56 6.31 1.50
CA TYR A 25 5.28 7.01 1.62
C TYR A 25 5.18 8.27 0.76
N VAL A 26 6.31 8.89 0.39
CA VAL A 26 6.34 10.12 -0.41
C VAL A 26 5.64 9.91 -1.76
N HIS A 27 5.89 8.75 -2.39
CA HIS A 27 5.29 8.41 -3.67
C HIS A 27 3.76 8.30 -3.58
N ILE A 28 3.20 7.92 -2.43
CA ILE A 28 1.75 7.80 -2.23
C ILE A 28 1.05 9.16 -2.37
N TYR A 29 1.64 10.23 -1.82
CA TYR A 29 1.13 11.59 -1.96
C TYR A 29 1.15 12.03 -3.43
N LYS A 30 2.29 11.87 -4.10
CA LYS A 30 2.47 12.19 -5.53
C LYS A 30 1.44 11.46 -6.40
N TRP A 31 1.28 10.15 -6.21
CA TRP A 31 0.33 9.36 -6.99
C TRP A 31 -1.12 9.72 -6.71
N ARG A 32 -1.47 10.04 -5.45
CA ARG A 32 -2.84 10.43 -5.11
C ARG A 32 -3.20 11.79 -5.70
N LEU A 33 -2.27 12.76 -5.70
CA LEU A 33 -2.45 14.05 -6.35
C LEU A 33 -2.63 13.91 -7.85
N GLN A 34 -1.75 13.14 -8.51
CA GLN A 34 -1.87 12.83 -9.94
C GLN A 34 -3.23 12.18 -10.26
N GLN A 35 -3.69 11.25 -9.43
CA GLN A 35 -5.01 10.64 -9.57
C GLN A 35 -6.13 11.69 -9.48
N GLU A 36 -6.07 12.60 -8.50
CA GLU A 36 -7.10 13.63 -8.30
C GLU A 36 -7.13 14.63 -9.46
N HIS A 37 -5.98 15.12 -9.91
CA HIS A 37 -5.87 16.04 -11.04
C HIS A 37 -6.39 15.40 -12.32
N ASN A 38 -6.02 14.15 -12.59
CA ASN A 38 -6.52 13.40 -13.76
C ASN A 38 -8.04 13.21 -13.71
N MET A 39 -8.61 12.98 -12.52
CA MET A 39 -10.06 12.87 -12.34
C MET A 39 -10.74 14.22 -12.56
N LYS A 40 -10.24 15.31 -11.92
CA LYS A 40 -10.75 16.68 -12.07
C LYS A 40 -10.76 17.13 -13.52
N ALA A 41 -9.69 16.85 -14.26
CA ALA A 41 -9.60 17.19 -15.69
C ALA A 41 -10.70 16.52 -16.54
N LYS A 42 -11.21 15.36 -16.13
CA LYS A 42 -12.18 14.56 -16.87
C LYS A 42 -13.63 14.75 -16.41
N ASN A 43 -13.87 15.36 -15.25
CA ASN A 43 -15.21 15.45 -14.65
C ASN A 43 -15.70 16.90 -14.41
N GLY A 44 -15.01 17.88 -15.01
CA GLY A 44 -15.35 19.30 -14.89
C GLY A 44 -14.82 19.96 -13.61
N GLY A 45 -13.64 19.56 -13.15
CA GLY A 45 -12.94 20.16 -12.01
C GLY A 45 -13.46 19.71 -10.64
N ARG A 46 -14.32 18.70 -10.58
CA ARG A 46 -14.94 18.23 -9.33
C ARG A 46 -14.01 17.28 -8.59
N GLY A 47 -13.65 17.62 -7.37
CA GLY A 47 -12.77 16.81 -6.54
C GLY A 47 -12.22 17.61 -5.37
N MET A 48 -11.27 17.00 -4.68
CA MET A 48 -10.52 17.60 -3.58
C MET A 48 -9.54 18.67 -4.09
N THR A 49 -9.25 19.64 -3.21
CA THR A 49 -8.04 20.47 -3.33
C THR A 49 -6.81 19.65 -2.99
N ASP A 50 -5.63 20.17 -3.29
CA ASP A 50 -4.37 19.46 -3.05
C ASP A 50 -4.14 19.27 -1.54
N GLU A 51 -4.52 20.26 -0.72
CA GLU A 51 -4.48 20.18 0.75
C GLU A 51 -5.48 19.16 1.31
N GLN A 52 -6.66 19.07 0.70
CA GLN A 52 -7.65 18.05 1.06
C GLN A 52 -7.17 16.64 0.69
N VAL A 53 -6.43 16.49 -0.41
CA VAL A 53 -5.79 15.22 -0.79
C VAL A 53 -4.72 14.83 0.23
N GLU A 54 -3.89 15.78 0.66
CA GLU A 54 -2.86 15.54 1.68
C GLU A 54 -3.48 15.08 3.00
N ALA A 55 -4.43 15.85 3.54
CA ALA A 55 -5.15 15.51 4.76
C ALA A 55 -5.93 14.18 4.63
N PHE A 56 -6.40 13.83 3.43
CA PHE A 56 -6.99 12.53 3.17
C PHE A 56 -5.95 11.40 3.30
N ILE A 57 -4.74 11.56 2.74
CA ILE A 57 -3.67 10.55 2.80
C ILE A 57 -3.11 10.39 4.21
N ASP A 58 -3.00 11.48 4.98
CA ASP A 58 -2.49 11.46 6.36
C ASP A 58 -3.26 10.48 7.25
N ARG A 59 -4.56 10.29 7.00
CA ARG A 59 -5.40 9.32 7.73
C ARG A 59 -5.02 7.86 7.47
N TYR A 60 -4.28 7.57 6.39
CA TYR A 60 -3.87 6.23 6.00
C TYR A 60 -2.39 5.95 6.27
N ILE A 61 -1.52 6.96 6.32
CA ILE A 61 -0.08 6.77 6.57
C ILE A 61 0.19 5.98 7.86
N PRO A 62 -0.43 6.29 9.02
CA PRO A 62 -0.24 5.50 10.24
C PRO A 62 -0.52 4.00 10.02
N GLY A 63 -1.54 3.67 9.22
CA GLY A 63 -1.86 2.28 8.90
C GLY A 63 -0.74 1.56 8.15
N TYR A 64 -0.04 2.25 7.24
CA TYR A 64 1.12 1.67 6.56
C TYR A 64 2.34 1.55 7.48
N VAL A 65 2.57 2.54 8.34
CA VAL A 65 3.69 2.56 9.28
C VAL A 65 3.56 1.44 10.31
N PHE A 66 2.38 1.28 10.91
CA PHE A 66 2.20 0.32 12.00
C PHE A 66 1.88 -1.09 11.54
N PHE A 67 1.21 -1.25 10.39
CA PHE A 67 0.67 -2.55 9.97
C PHE A 67 1.19 -3.05 8.61
N GLY A 68 2.03 -2.28 7.92
CA GLY A 68 2.57 -2.66 6.61
C GLY A 68 3.35 -3.97 6.64
N ASP A 69 4.17 -4.17 7.67
CA ASP A 69 5.01 -5.35 7.83
C ASP A 69 4.22 -6.63 8.16
N GLY A 70 2.98 -6.50 8.62
CA GLY A 70 2.12 -7.66 8.89
C GLY A 70 1.85 -8.51 7.65
N VAL A 71 2.02 -7.94 6.44
CA VAL A 71 1.88 -8.66 5.17
C VAL A 71 2.95 -9.74 5.00
N THR A 72 4.19 -9.47 5.39
CA THR A 72 5.35 -10.35 5.20
C THR A 72 5.76 -11.05 6.49
N GLN A 73 5.64 -10.37 7.63
CA GLN A 73 6.12 -10.86 8.92
C GLN A 73 4.99 -11.37 9.84
N GLY A 74 3.73 -11.23 9.44
CA GLY A 74 2.58 -11.70 10.21
C GLY A 74 2.20 -10.82 11.41
N GLU A 75 1.22 -11.28 12.18
CA GLU A 75 0.63 -10.52 13.29
C GLU A 75 1.38 -10.79 14.61
N LEU A 76 1.50 -9.77 15.46
CA LEU A 76 2.00 -9.91 16.82
C LEU A 76 0.86 -10.35 17.75
N GLY A 77 1.01 -11.50 18.41
CA GLY A 77 0.10 -11.98 19.43
C GLY A 77 0.26 -11.24 20.75
N GLU A 78 -0.73 -11.36 21.63
CA GLU A 78 -0.72 -10.76 22.98
C GLU A 78 0.42 -11.29 23.86
N ASP A 79 0.91 -12.51 23.58
CA ASP A 79 2.05 -13.15 24.23
C ASP A 79 3.42 -12.71 23.65
N GLY A 80 3.42 -11.78 22.70
CA GLY A 80 4.61 -11.33 21.98
C GLY A 80 5.09 -12.30 20.90
N SER A 81 4.40 -13.43 20.69
CA SER A 81 4.73 -14.35 19.60
C SER A 81 4.25 -13.79 18.25
N ARG A 82 5.02 -14.02 17.18
CA ARG A 82 4.58 -13.69 15.81
C ARG A 82 3.85 -14.87 15.19
N ARG A 83 2.63 -14.63 14.71
CA ARG A 83 1.85 -15.58 13.92
C ARG A 83 2.12 -15.33 12.44
N PRO A 84 2.79 -16.25 11.72
CA PRO A 84 3.11 -16.04 10.31
C PRO A 84 1.82 -15.96 9.49
N PRO A 85 1.82 -15.19 8.39
CA PRO A 85 0.65 -15.09 7.55
C PRO A 85 0.39 -16.41 6.81
N PRO A 86 -0.87 -16.74 6.46
CA PRO A 86 -1.22 -18.01 5.82
C PRO A 86 -0.68 -18.17 4.39
N TRP A 87 -0.15 -17.11 3.80
CA TRP A 87 0.44 -17.07 2.44
C TRP A 87 1.99 -17.08 2.44
N ILE A 88 2.64 -17.33 3.59
CA ILE A 88 4.11 -17.41 3.66
C ILE A 88 4.68 -18.42 2.65
N GLY A 89 5.73 -18.05 1.94
CA GLY A 89 6.34 -18.86 0.87
C GLY A 89 5.53 -18.95 -0.42
N LYS A 90 4.42 -18.22 -0.51
CA LYS A 90 3.55 -18.09 -1.70
C LYS A 90 3.27 -16.62 -2.04
N GLY A 91 4.09 -15.71 -1.53
CA GLY A 91 4.04 -14.28 -1.78
C GLY A 91 4.93 -13.87 -2.96
N LEU A 92 4.48 -12.87 -3.71
CA LEU A 92 5.26 -12.12 -4.68
C LEU A 92 5.19 -10.63 -4.31
N CYS A 93 6.33 -9.99 -4.14
CA CYS A 93 6.48 -8.57 -3.94
C CYS A 93 7.02 -7.94 -5.21
N ILE A 94 6.39 -6.86 -5.66
CA ILE A 94 6.86 -6.01 -6.75
C ILE A 94 7.13 -4.63 -6.15
N GLN A 95 8.37 -4.18 -6.21
CA GLN A 95 8.75 -2.84 -5.82
C GLN A 95 8.68 -1.91 -7.03
N ILE A 96 8.14 -0.72 -6.82
CA ILE A 96 8.02 0.31 -7.86
C ILE A 96 8.59 1.65 -7.39
N ASP A 97 9.21 2.38 -8.31
CA ASP A 97 9.71 3.74 -8.06
C ASP A 97 8.60 4.80 -8.15
N GLU A 98 8.96 6.08 -8.02
CA GLU A 98 8.03 7.21 -8.15
C GLU A 98 7.25 7.26 -9.47
N ASN A 99 7.79 6.70 -10.54
CA ASN A 99 7.20 6.66 -11.88
C ASN A 99 6.30 5.43 -12.09
N ARG A 100 6.27 4.53 -11.10
CA ARG A 100 5.60 3.22 -11.12
C ARG A 100 6.32 2.19 -12.00
N ASP A 101 7.60 2.43 -12.29
CA ASP A 101 8.44 1.47 -12.98
C ASP A 101 8.90 0.38 -11.99
N VAL A 102 8.98 -0.86 -12.47
CA VAL A 102 9.37 -1.99 -11.62
C VAL A 102 10.87 -1.92 -11.35
N VAL A 103 11.25 -1.85 -10.08
CA VAL A 103 12.66 -1.80 -9.64
C VAL A 103 13.14 -3.09 -8.97
N ASP A 104 12.24 -3.87 -8.39
CA ASP A 104 12.55 -5.20 -7.83
C ASP A 104 11.34 -6.14 -7.88
N VAL A 105 11.62 -7.44 -7.98
CA VAL A 105 10.62 -8.51 -7.90
C VAL A 105 11.18 -9.63 -7.03
N SER A 106 10.54 -9.89 -5.89
CA SER A 106 11.00 -10.85 -4.89
C SER A 106 9.86 -11.71 -4.34
N LYS A 107 10.18 -12.90 -3.82
CA LYS A 107 9.20 -13.80 -3.18
C LYS A 107 9.25 -13.62 -1.65
N PHE A 108 8.13 -13.88 -0.98
CA PHE A 108 8.02 -13.92 0.49
C PHE A 108 7.03 -14.98 0.97
#